data_AF-A0A178MJB0-F1
#
_entry.id   AF-A0A178MJB0-F1
#
_cell.length_a   1.000
_cell.length_b   1.000
_cell.length_c   1.000
_cell.angle_alpha   90.00
_cell.angle_beta   90.00
_cell.angle_gamma   90.00
#
_symmetry.space_group_name_H-M   'P 1'
#
loop_
_entity.id
_entity.type
_entity.pdbx_description
1 polymer ?
#
loop_
_entity_poly.entity_id
_entity_poly.type
_entity_poly.pdbx_seq_one_letter_code
_entity_poly.pdbx_strand_id
1 'polypeptide(L)'
;MTASLMAILEQQLAAAEQAVMASTGGAAWCQLQRDGRVTGGVKYDEGRLAALMAVRRRLRSADPAMWQQALAAELAQWQQALADVQAQPKPAMPWLAYRQGGVDALTALQEAAAGSIAH
;
A
#
# COMPACT_ATOMS: atom_id res chain seq x y z
N MET A 1 18.14 16.19 -9.21
CA MET A 1 17.07 15.70 -10.12
C MET A 1 15.91 15.32 -9.23
N THR A 2 14.80 16.05 -9.30
CA THR A 2 13.57 15.70 -8.60
C THR A 2 12.99 14.43 -9.23
N ALA A 3 12.64 13.43 -8.42
CA ALA A 3 12.05 12.20 -8.92
C ALA A 3 10.57 12.46 -9.21
N SER A 4 10.07 12.04 -10.37
CA SER A 4 8.64 12.13 -10.66
C SER A 4 7.87 11.20 -9.71
N LEU A 5 6.63 11.58 -9.36
CA LEU A 5 5.77 10.74 -8.50
C LEU A 5 5.68 9.29 -8.99
N MET A 6 5.64 9.08 -10.31
CA MET A 6 5.66 7.74 -10.89
C MET A 6 6.95 6.96 -10.58
N ALA A 7 8.12 7.62 -10.62
CA ALA A 7 9.39 6.97 -10.30
C ALA A 7 9.47 6.57 -8.82
N ILE A 8 9.01 7.44 -7.91
CA ILE A 8 8.94 7.15 -6.47
C ILE A 8 7.96 5.99 -6.22
N LEU A 9 6.80 5.99 -6.90
CA LEU A 9 5.82 4.92 -6.80
C LEU A 9 6.38 3.57 -7.25
N GLU A 10 7.04 3.49 -8.41
CA GLU A 10 7.61 2.23 -8.89
C GLU A 10 8.74 1.72 -7.96
N GLN A 11 9.53 2.62 -7.34
CA GLN A 11 10.51 2.25 -6.33
C GLN A 11 9.85 1.63 -5.08
N GLN A 12 8.79 2.27 -4.56
CA GLN A 12 8.08 1.75 -3.40
C GLN A 12 7.33 0.45 -3.70
N LEU A 13 6.82 0.29 -4.93
CA LEU A 13 6.22 -0.95 -5.41
C LEU A 13 7.21 -2.10 -5.39
N ALA A 14 8.41 -1.91 -5.95
CA ALA A 14 9.45 -2.93 -5.95
C ALA A 14 9.81 -3.36 -4.52
N ALA A 15 9.91 -2.42 -3.58
CA ALA A 15 10.17 -2.71 -2.18
C ALA A 15 9.00 -3.48 -1.50
N ALA A 16 7.75 -3.14 -1.81
CA ALA A 16 6.58 -3.84 -1.29
C ALA A 16 6.47 -5.27 -1.87
N GLU A 17 6.74 -5.46 -3.16
CA GLU A 17 6.78 -6.77 -3.81
C GLU A 17 7.83 -7.67 -3.15
N GLN A 18 9.03 -7.15 -2.89
CA GLN A 18 10.10 -7.89 -2.20
C GLN A 18 9.69 -8.27 -0.77
N ALA A 19 9.04 -7.38 -0.03
CA ALA A 19 8.57 -7.67 1.34
C ALA A 19 7.52 -8.80 1.35
N VAL A 20 6.56 -8.77 0.42
CA VAL A 20 5.60 -9.86 0.25
C VAL A 20 6.32 -11.17 -0.12
N MET A 21 7.24 -11.18 -1.07
CA MET A 21 7.99 -12.38 -1.44
C MET A 21 8.83 -12.96 -0.28
N ALA A 22 9.45 -12.09 0.53
CA ALA A 22 10.23 -12.51 1.69
C ALA A 22 9.34 -13.10 2.80
N SER A 23 8.19 -12.47 3.06
CA SER A 23 7.24 -12.93 4.09
C SER A 23 6.55 -14.26 3.74
N THR A 24 6.66 -14.69 2.49
CA THR A 24 5.96 -15.87 1.93
C THR A 24 6.90 -17.02 1.58
N GLY A 25 8.20 -16.82 1.83
CA GLY A 25 9.23 -17.82 1.66
C GLY A 25 9.38 -18.32 0.22
N GLY A 26 9.09 -17.48 -0.79
CA GLY A 26 9.34 -17.74 -2.23
C GLY A 26 8.56 -18.90 -2.89
N ALA A 27 8.09 -19.88 -2.12
CA ALA A 27 7.39 -21.09 -2.56
C ALA A 27 6.34 -21.59 -1.55
N ALA A 28 6.21 -20.97 -0.37
CA ALA A 28 5.42 -21.51 0.75
C ALA A 28 4.00 -20.93 0.87
N TRP A 29 3.54 -20.05 -0.02
CA TRP A 29 2.21 -19.42 0.06
C TRP A 29 1.06 -20.44 0.18
N CYS A 30 1.08 -21.48 -0.65
CA CYS A 30 0.04 -22.53 -0.66
C CYS A 30 0.07 -23.44 0.58
N GLN A 31 1.19 -23.52 1.31
CA GLN A 31 1.29 -24.27 2.57
C GLN A 31 0.89 -23.39 3.77
N LEU A 32 1.33 -22.13 3.79
CA LEU A 32 1.02 -21.18 4.86
C LEU A 32 -0.48 -20.87 4.97
N GLN A 33 -1.18 -20.78 3.83
CA GLN A 33 -2.64 -20.63 3.78
C GLN A 33 -3.38 -21.88 4.31
N ARG A 34 -2.80 -23.07 4.11
CA ARG A 34 -3.38 -24.35 4.51
C ARG A 34 -3.30 -24.56 6.03
N ASP A 35 -2.23 -24.05 6.65
CA ASP A 35 -2.01 -24.11 8.09
C ASP A 35 -2.71 -22.97 8.87
N GLY A 36 -3.43 -22.07 8.17
CA GLY A 36 -4.18 -20.97 8.77
C GLY A 36 -3.34 -19.88 9.45
N ARG A 37 -2.01 -19.94 9.33
CA ARG A 37 -1.06 -19.01 9.95
C ARG A 37 -0.70 -17.86 9.02
N VAL A 38 -1.68 -17.09 8.59
CA VAL A 38 -1.38 -15.78 7.99
C VAL A 38 -1.16 -14.79 9.14
N THR A 39 0.09 -14.37 9.33
CA THR A 39 0.43 -13.40 10.39
C THR A 39 -0.03 -12.00 10.00
N GLY A 40 -0.22 -11.13 10.99
CA GLY A 40 -0.52 -9.71 10.76
C GLY A 40 0.53 -9.02 9.88
N GLY A 41 1.80 -9.46 9.95
CA GLY A 41 2.88 -8.94 9.09
C GLY A 41 2.66 -9.20 7.61
N VAL A 42 2.25 -10.42 7.22
CA VAL A 42 1.95 -10.75 5.81
C VAL A 42 0.79 -9.90 5.29
N LYS A 43 -0.27 -9.75 6.08
CA LYS A 43 -1.41 -8.91 5.68
C LYS A 43 -1.06 -7.44 5.56
N TYR A 44 -0.18 -6.94 6.42
CA TYR A 44 0.33 -5.59 6.33
C TYR A 44 1.07 -5.35 5.01
N ASP A 45 1.98 -6.25 4.62
CA ASP A 45 2.70 -6.13 3.36
C ASP A 45 1.80 -6.32 2.12
N GLU A 46 0.81 -7.21 2.18
CA GLU A 46 -0.24 -7.31 1.15
C GLU A 46 -0.99 -5.98 0.98
N GLY A 47 -1.32 -5.31 2.09
CA GLY A 47 -1.99 -4.02 2.10
C GLY A 47 -1.17 -2.92 1.43
N ARG A 48 0.12 -2.84 1.77
CA ARG A 48 1.08 -1.92 1.13
C ARG A 48 1.12 -2.11 -0.38
N LEU A 49 1.31 -3.36 -0.83
CA LEU A 49 1.37 -3.69 -2.25
C LEU A 49 0.07 -3.34 -2.98
N ALA A 50 -1.07 -3.75 -2.41
CA ALA A 50 -2.38 -3.51 -3.01
C ALA A 50 -2.68 -2.01 -3.20
N ALA A 51 -2.39 -1.18 -2.20
CA ALA A 51 -2.60 0.26 -2.26
C ALA A 51 -1.74 0.92 -3.35
N LEU A 52 -0.45 0.57 -3.42
CA LEU A 52 0.46 1.12 -4.43
C LEU A 52 0.10 0.67 -5.84
N MET A 53 -0.32 -0.59 -6.02
CA MET A 53 -0.80 -1.09 -7.32
C MET A 53 -2.05 -0.35 -7.80
N ALA A 54 -2.97 -0.01 -6.89
CA ALA A 54 -4.18 0.75 -7.20
C ALA A 54 -3.83 2.17 -7.68
N VAL A 55 -2.93 2.88 -6.97
CA VAL A 55 -2.42 4.18 -7.41
C VAL A 55 -1.75 4.06 -8.77
N ARG A 56 -0.85 3.08 -8.98
CA ARG A 56 -0.17 2.91 -10.27
C ARG A 56 -1.15 2.76 -11.42
N ARG A 57 -2.18 1.94 -11.26
CA ARG A 57 -3.22 1.76 -12.27
C ARG A 57 -3.92 3.09 -12.56
N ARG A 58 -4.26 3.86 -11.53
CA ARG A 58 -4.95 5.15 -11.65
C ARG A 58 -4.08 6.21 -12.34
N LEU A 59 -2.82 6.32 -11.97
CA LEU A 59 -1.87 7.28 -12.53
C LEU A 59 -1.58 7.00 -14.02
N ARG A 60 -1.50 5.73 -14.43
CA ARG A 60 -1.30 5.36 -15.85
C ARG A 60 -2.42 5.84 -16.77
N SER A 61 -3.64 5.97 -16.24
CA SER A 61 -4.80 6.47 -16.99
C SER A 61 -5.09 7.96 -16.78
N ALA A 62 -4.40 8.62 -15.85
CA ALA A 62 -4.67 9.99 -15.47
C ALA A 62 -3.67 10.96 -16.09
N ASP A 63 -4.13 12.18 -16.37
CA ASP A 63 -3.26 13.31 -16.69
C ASP A 63 -2.23 13.53 -15.56
N PRO A 64 -0.93 13.69 -15.86
CA PRO A 64 0.10 14.05 -14.89
C PRO A 64 -0.27 15.22 -13.96
N ALA A 65 -1.01 16.20 -14.45
CA ALA A 65 -1.48 17.33 -13.64
C ALA A 65 -2.42 16.90 -12.50
N MET A 66 -3.09 15.75 -12.65
CA MET A 66 -4.06 15.20 -11.70
C MET A 66 -3.46 14.16 -10.75
N TRP A 67 -2.18 13.80 -10.89
CA TRP A 67 -1.60 12.69 -10.14
C TRP A 67 -1.59 12.91 -8.63
N GLN A 68 -1.31 14.14 -8.17
CA GLN A 68 -1.37 14.48 -6.74
C GLN A 68 -2.79 14.33 -6.17
N GLN A 69 -3.80 14.80 -6.91
CA GLN A 69 -5.19 14.65 -6.50
C GLN A 69 -5.63 13.19 -6.50
N ALA A 70 -5.19 12.40 -7.49
CA ALA A 70 -5.48 10.97 -7.56
C ALA A 70 -4.86 10.20 -6.38
N LEU A 71 -3.63 10.54 -5.98
CA LEU A 71 -2.98 9.96 -4.79
C LEU A 71 -3.73 10.33 -3.51
N ALA A 72 -4.07 11.61 -3.32
CA ALA A 72 -4.80 12.07 -2.14
C ALA A 72 -6.19 11.40 -2.03
N ALA A 73 -6.90 11.25 -3.16
CA ALA A 73 -8.18 10.56 -3.19
C ALA A 73 -8.06 9.06 -2.85
N GLU A 74 -6.98 8.41 -3.27
CA GLU A 74 -6.73 7.01 -2.91
C GLU A 74 -6.41 6.88 -1.42
N LEU A 75 -5.54 7.74 -0.88
CA LEU A 75 -5.21 7.76 0.55
C LEU A 75 -6.46 7.96 1.41
N ALA A 76 -7.33 8.91 1.06
CA ALA A 76 -8.57 9.16 1.79
C ALA A 76 -9.50 7.93 1.80
N GLN A 77 -9.62 7.22 0.67
CA GLN A 77 -10.42 5.98 0.59
C GLN A 77 -9.85 4.89 1.52
N TRP A 78 -8.53 4.73 1.57
CA TRP A 78 -7.89 3.77 2.46
C TRP A 78 -8.01 4.13 3.94
N GLN A 79 -7.89 5.41 4.29
CA GLN A 79 -8.10 5.90 5.65
C GLN A 79 -9.54 5.67 6.11
N GLN A 80 -10.54 5.95 5.26
CA GLN A 80 -11.93 5.66 5.59
C GLN A 80 -12.14 4.16 5.80
N ALA A 81 -11.62 3.32 4.90
CA ALA A 81 -11.76 1.87 5.02
C ALA A 81 -11.04 1.30 6.26
N LEU A 82 -9.95 1.93 6.71
CA LEU A 82 -9.30 1.60 7.99
C LEU A 82 -10.20 1.96 9.18
N ALA A 83 -10.75 3.17 9.18
CA ALA A 83 -11.67 3.63 10.22
C ALA A 83 -12.91 2.72 10.31
N ASP A 84 -13.46 2.30 9.17
CA ASP A 84 -14.60 1.38 9.10
C ASP A 84 -14.28 0.01 9.72
N VAL A 85 -13.05 -0.50 9.54
CA VAL A 85 -12.61 -1.74 10.19
C VAL A 85 -12.43 -1.53 11.69
N GLN A 86 -11.81 -0.43 12.11
CA GLN A 86 -11.57 -0.09 13.52
C GLN A 86 -12.87 0.11 14.31
N ALA A 87 -13.92 0.62 13.67
CA ALA A 87 -15.22 0.85 14.28
C ALA A 87 -16.03 -0.44 14.55
N GLN A 88 -15.59 -1.59 14.03
CA GLN A 88 -16.28 -2.86 14.26
C GLN A 88 -16.14 -3.32 15.72
N PRO A 89 -17.18 -3.90 16.34
CA PRO A 89 -17.11 -4.38 17.73
C PRO A 89 -16.02 -5.43 17.98
N LYS A 90 -15.66 -6.19 16.94
CA LYS A 90 -14.59 -7.19 16.97
C LYS A 90 -13.84 -7.14 15.63
N PRO A 91 -12.89 -6.21 15.47
CA PRO A 91 -12.18 -6.04 14.21
C PRO A 91 -11.34 -7.29 13.94
N ALA A 92 -11.44 -7.81 12.71
CA ALA A 92 -10.58 -8.89 12.27
C ALA A 92 -9.15 -8.35 12.11
N MET A 93 -8.24 -8.74 13.01
CA MET A 93 -6.84 -8.28 13.03
C MET A 93 -6.12 -8.36 11.66
N PRO A 94 -6.32 -9.42 10.84
CA PRO A 94 -5.74 -9.47 9.49
C PRO A 94 -6.22 -8.32 8.59
N TRP A 95 -7.49 -7.94 8.68
CA TRP A 95 -8.06 -6.83 7.90
C TRP A 95 -7.58 -5.46 8.42
N LEU A 96 -7.40 -5.32 9.73
CA LEU A 96 -6.82 -4.11 10.31
C LEU A 96 -5.37 -3.92 9.84
N ALA A 97 -4.55 -4.97 9.90
CA ALA A 97 -3.18 -4.94 9.41
C ALA A 97 -3.10 -4.62 7.90
N TYR A 98 -3.98 -5.23 7.09
CA TYR A 98 -4.09 -4.94 5.67
C TYR A 98 -4.42 -3.48 5.39
N ARG A 99 -5.43 -2.92 6.08
CA ARG A 99 -5.80 -1.51 5.89
C ARG A 99 -4.71 -0.55 6.35
N GLN A 100 -4.09 -0.84 7.49
CA GLN A 100 -2.98 -0.04 8.01
C GLN A 100 -1.81 0.00 7.02
N GLY A 101 -1.39 -1.15 6.47
CA GLY A 101 -0.30 -1.20 5.50
C GLY A 101 -0.56 -0.36 4.25
N GLY A 102 -1.80 -0.37 3.74
CA GLY A 102 -2.15 0.50 2.62
C GLY A 102 -2.08 2.00 2.95
N VAL A 103 -2.58 2.41 4.12
CA VAL A 103 -2.51 3.80 4.58
C VAL A 103 -1.06 4.25 4.75
N ASP A 104 -0.22 3.44 5.39
CA ASP A 104 1.19 3.76 5.65
C ASP A 104 1.98 3.90 4.33
N ALA A 105 1.74 3.00 3.37
CA ALA A 105 2.39 3.09 2.05
C ALA A 105 2.00 4.35 1.28
N LEU A 106 0.71 4.70 1.25
CA LEU A 106 0.23 5.89 0.54
C LEU A 106 0.68 7.19 1.20
N THR A 107 0.75 7.21 2.54
CA THR A 107 1.28 8.34 3.30
C THR A 107 2.76 8.54 2.98
N ALA A 108 3.57 7.47 3.04
CA ALA A 108 4.98 7.53 2.70
C ALA A 108 5.23 7.97 1.25
N LEU A 109 4.39 7.56 0.30
CA LEU A 109 4.44 8.03 -1.09
C LEU A 109 4.14 9.52 -1.21
N GLN A 110 3.12 10.01 -0.50
CA GLN A 110 2.77 11.42 -0.50
C GLN A 110 3.89 12.30 0.09
N GLU A 111 4.47 11.88 1.22
CA GLU A 111 5.58 12.57 1.87
C GLU A 111 6.83 12.60 0.97
N ALA A 112 7.19 11.46 0.36
CA ALA A 112 8.34 11.39 -0.55
C ALA A 112 8.13 12.27 -1.79
N ALA A 113 6.91 12.32 -2.33
CA ALA A 113 6.58 13.17 -3.46
C ALA A 113 6.63 14.67 -3.10
N ALA A 114 6.18 15.05 -1.89
CA ALA A 114 6.26 16.43 -1.40
C ALA A 114 7.71 16.85 -1.12
N GLY A 115 8.51 15.98 -0.49
CA GLY A 115 9.93 16.21 -0.23
C GLY A 115 10.77 16.33 -1.51
N SER A 116 10.37 15.67 -2.59
CA SER A 116 11.02 15.79 -3.90
C SER A 116 10.67 17.08 -4.65
N ILE A 117 9.72 17.91 -4.19
CA ILE A 117 9.37 19.19 -4.83
C ILE A 117 10.06 20.38 -4.14
N ALA A 118 10.54 20.19 -2.91
CA ALA A 118 11.06 21.27 -2.05
C ALA A 118 12.56 21.59 -2.23
N HIS A 119 13.25 21.05 -3.24
CA HIS A 119 14.67 21.28 -3.57
C HIS A 119 14.85 21.48 -5.08
#